data_AF-A0A5Y0H4X7-F1
#
_entry.id   AF-A0A5Y0H4X7-F1
#
_cell.length_a   1.000
_cell.length_b   1.000
_cell.length_c   1.000
_cell.angle_alpha   90.00
_cell.angle_beta   90.00
_cell.angle_gamma   90.00
#
_symmetry.space_group_name_H-M   'P 1'
#
loop_
_entity.id
_entity.type
_entity.pdbx_description
1 polymer ?
#
loop_
_entity_poly.entity_id
_entity_poly.type
_entity_poly.pdbx_seq_one_letter_code
_entity_poly.pdbx_strand_id
1 'polypeptide(L)'
;MPAGAKCDDHQDRDAVRRVQGETDSFGCEYHDMCQECHDQYVIESNNADYSGKCDWSGKHADRLVPHRDIEEGSYGRVYDVCKPCIDAERQRWEEEDEQRW
;
A
#
# COMPACT_ATOMS: atom_id res chain seq x y z
N MET A 1 5.43 -2.44 18.88
CA MET A 1 5.13 -1.23 19.67
C MET A 1 5.83 -1.30 21.01
N PRO A 2 6.29 -0.16 21.57
CA PRO A 2 6.77 -0.09 22.94
C PRO A 2 5.72 -0.62 23.93
N ALA A 3 6.15 -1.34 24.95
CA ALA A 3 5.24 -1.81 25.99
C ALA A 3 4.64 -0.62 26.75
N GLY A 4 3.32 -0.62 26.93
CA GLY A 4 2.59 0.46 27.61
C GLY A 4 2.31 1.70 26.75
N ALA A 5 2.56 1.64 25.43
CA ALA A 5 2.16 2.72 24.53
C ALA A 5 0.63 2.88 24.50
N LYS A 6 0.20 4.14 24.54
CA LYS A 6 -1.21 4.55 24.55
C LYS A 6 -1.68 4.85 23.14
N CYS A 7 -2.99 4.82 22.94
CA CYS A 7 -3.56 5.28 21.69
C CYS A 7 -3.36 6.79 21.57
N ASP A 8 -2.93 7.24 20.39
CA ASP A 8 -2.64 8.65 20.13
C ASP A 8 -3.92 9.52 20.23
N ASP A 9 -5.07 8.98 19.82
CA ASP A 9 -6.38 9.64 19.92
C ASP A 9 -7.06 9.45 21.29
N HIS A 10 -6.73 8.35 21.99
CA HIS A 10 -7.37 7.93 23.24
C HIS A 10 -6.31 7.58 24.30
N GLN A 11 -5.77 8.60 24.97
CA GLN A 11 -4.64 8.44 25.90
C GLN A 11 -4.95 7.53 27.11
N ASP A 12 -6.23 7.30 27.42
CA ASP A 12 -6.69 6.39 28.46
C ASP A 12 -6.63 4.90 28.04
N ARG A 13 -6.47 4.62 26.75
CA ARG A 13 -6.52 3.27 26.18
C ARG A 13 -5.15 2.80 25.74
N ASP A 14 -4.87 1.51 25.92
CA ASP A 14 -3.66 0.90 25.38
C ASP A 14 -3.77 0.74 23.87
N ALA A 15 -2.70 1.05 23.16
CA ALA A 15 -2.63 0.80 21.73
C ALA A 15 -2.24 -0.66 21.46
N VAL A 16 -2.90 -1.25 20.47
CA VAL A 16 -2.79 -2.68 20.10
C VAL A 16 -2.21 -2.87 18.70
N ARG A 17 -2.14 -1.78 17.92
CA ARG A 17 -1.62 -1.73 16.55
C ARG A 17 -0.85 -0.43 16.36
N ARG A 18 0.24 -0.52 15.59
CA ARG A 18 0.97 0.64 15.09
C ARG A 18 0.90 0.63 13.58
N VAL A 19 0.41 1.71 13.01
CA VAL A 19 0.37 1.94 11.57
C VAL A 19 1.45 2.96 11.23
N GLN A 20 2.22 2.68 10.19
CA GLN A 20 3.15 3.66 9.63
C GLN A 20 2.37 4.59 8.71
N GLY A 21 2.48 5.89 8.95
CA GLY A 21 1.92 6.94 8.11
C GLY A 21 2.87 7.31 6.97
N GLU A 22 3.07 8.61 6.78
CA GLU A 22 4.01 9.12 5.78
C GLU A 22 5.46 8.73 6.10
N THR A 23 6.26 8.58 5.06
CA THR A 23 7.72 8.44 5.20
C THR A 23 8.39 9.32 4.17
N ASP A 24 9.24 10.21 4.67
CA ASP A 24 9.92 11.23 3.90
C ASP A 24 11.42 11.26 4.23
N SER A 25 12.13 12.28 3.76
CA SER A 25 13.56 12.44 4.05
C SER A 25 13.87 12.75 5.52
N PHE A 26 12.88 13.13 6.32
CA PHE A 26 13.02 13.51 7.73
C PHE A 26 12.64 12.38 8.70
N GLY A 27 11.96 11.33 8.23
CA GLY A 27 11.72 10.14 9.01
C GLY A 27 10.44 9.41 8.59
N CYS A 28 9.86 8.70 9.56
CA CYS A 28 8.60 8.00 9.40
C CYS A 28 7.66 8.39 10.54
N GLU A 29 6.40 8.60 10.19
CA GLU A 29 5.33 8.78 11.16
C GLU A 29 4.79 7.42 11.61
N TYR A 30 4.47 7.32 12.90
CA TYR A 30 3.85 6.14 13.48
C TYR A 30 2.62 6.56 14.28
N HIS A 31 1.49 5.91 14.00
CA HIS A 31 0.24 6.06 14.72
C HIS A 31 -0.01 4.83 15.60
N ASP A 32 -0.06 5.03 16.90
CA ASP A 32 -0.42 4.01 17.88
C ASP A 32 -1.94 4.05 18.10
N MET A 33 -2.61 2.96 17.72
CA MET A 33 -4.07 2.88 17.69
C MET A 33 -4.60 1.85 18.69
N CYS A 34 -5.65 2.22 19.43
CA CYS A 34 -6.51 1.24 20.10
C CYS A 34 -7.34 0.47 19.07
N GLN A 35 -8.00 -0.61 19.49
CA GLN A 35 -8.75 -1.48 18.57
C GLN A 35 -9.82 -0.70 17.78
N GLU A 36 -10.56 0.20 18.44
CA GLU A 36 -11.60 1.01 17.80
C GLU A 36 -11.03 1.93 16.70
N CYS A 37 -9.95 2.66 16.99
CA CYS A 37 -9.28 3.52 15.98
C CYS A 37 -8.77 2.69 14.80
N HIS A 38 -8.17 1.53 15.08
CA HIS A 38 -7.66 0.66 14.02
C HIS A 38 -8.80 0.11 13.15
N ASP A 39 -9.92 -0.30 13.74
CA ASP A 39 -11.07 -0.79 12.99
C ASP A 39 -11.66 0.31 12.10
N GLN A 40 -11.76 1.53 12.62
CA GLN A 40 -12.19 2.69 11.84
C GLN A 40 -11.23 2.98 10.68
N TYR A 41 -9.92 2.97 10.93
CA TYR A 41 -8.90 3.14 9.89
C TYR A 41 -9.04 2.10 8.78
N VAL A 42 -9.26 0.83 9.13
CA VAL A 42 -9.47 -0.24 8.14
C VAL A 42 -10.76 -0.03 7.33
N ILE A 43 -11.84 0.40 7.98
CA ILE A 43 -13.10 0.71 7.29
C ILE A 43 -12.90 1.85 6.29
N GLU A 44 -12.25 2.94 6.73
CA GLU A 44 -11.97 4.10 5.88
C GLU A 44 -11.05 3.74 4.71
N SER A 45 -9.96 3.01 4.97
CA SER A 45 -9.05 2.55 3.93
C SER A 45 -9.74 1.62 2.94
N ASN A 46 -10.65 0.75 3.36
CA ASN A 46 -11.38 -0.13 2.45
C ASN A 46 -12.44 0.60 1.62
N ASN A 47 -12.99 1.70 2.15
CA ASN A 47 -14.02 2.50 1.48
C ASN A 47 -13.45 3.67 0.66
N ALA A 48 -12.13 3.90 0.72
CA ALA A 48 -11.46 4.91 -0.08
C ALA A 48 -11.62 4.60 -1.58
N ASP A 49 -11.79 5.66 -2.37
CA ASP A 49 -11.89 5.54 -3.82
C ASP A 49 -10.48 5.35 -4.42
N TYR A 50 -10.23 4.15 -4.93
CA TYR A 50 -9.01 3.81 -5.67
C TYR A 50 -9.28 3.66 -7.16
N SER A 51 -10.44 4.12 -7.65
CA SER A 51 -10.75 4.09 -9.07
C SER A 51 -10.00 5.18 -9.82
N GLY A 52 -9.75 4.95 -11.11
CA GLY A 52 -9.02 5.91 -11.91
C GLY A 52 -8.58 5.37 -13.25
N LYS A 53 -7.68 6.10 -13.90
CA LYS A 53 -7.07 5.69 -15.17
C LYS A 53 -5.75 4.98 -14.92
N CYS A 54 -5.62 3.75 -15.42
CA CYS A 54 -4.38 2.97 -15.35
C CYS A 54 -3.29 3.63 -16.19
N ASP A 55 -2.10 3.83 -15.61
CA ASP A 55 -0.98 4.48 -16.29
C ASP A 55 -0.40 3.65 -17.44
N TRP A 56 -0.49 2.32 -17.38
CA TRP A 56 0.10 1.43 -18.38
C TRP A 56 -0.83 1.20 -19.58
N SER A 57 -2.11 0.93 -19.32
CA SER A 57 -3.08 0.64 -20.39
C SER A 57 -3.90 1.86 -20.82
N GLY A 58 -3.91 2.93 -20.02
CA GLY A 58 -4.74 4.11 -20.23
C GLY A 58 -6.25 3.88 -20.02
N LYS A 59 -6.67 2.68 -19.57
CA LYS A 59 -8.09 2.34 -19.35
C LYS A 59 -8.52 2.74 -17.93
N HIS A 60 -9.81 3.02 -17.78
CA HIS A 60 -10.39 3.21 -16.46
C HIS A 60 -10.54 1.85 -15.74
N ALA A 61 -10.29 1.83 -14.44
CA ALA A 61 -10.45 0.67 -13.58
C ALA A 61 -11.03 1.09 -12.23
N ASP A 62 -11.86 0.23 -11.64
CA ASP A 62 -12.49 0.49 -10.34
C ASP A 62 -11.48 0.44 -9.18
N ARG A 63 -10.33 -0.21 -9.39
CA ARG A 63 -9.24 -0.29 -8.42
C ARG A 63 -7.89 -0.26 -9.11
N LEU A 64 -7.12 0.77 -8.81
CA LEU A 64 -5.71 0.90 -9.14
C LEU A 64 -4.86 0.52 -7.94
N VAL A 65 -3.67 0.00 -8.21
CA VAL A 65 -2.69 -0.41 -7.22
C VAL A 65 -1.39 0.32 -7.51
N PRO A 66 -0.79 1.01 -6.52
CA PRO A 66 0.54 1.57 -6.64
C PRO A 66 1.54 0.45 -6.93
N HIS A 67 2.20 0.52 -8.08
CA HIS A 67 3.08 -0.53 -8.58
C HIS A 67 4.36 0.08 -9.17
N ARG A 68 5.49 -0.62 -8.99
CA ARG A 68 6.80 -0.19 -9.51
C ARG A 68 7.21 -1.12 -10.63
N ASP A 69 7.74 -0.53 -11.71
CA ASP A 69 8.41 -1.28 -12.76
C ASP A 69 9.78 -1.75 -12.23
N ILE A 70 10.01 -3.06 -12.27
CA ILE A 70 11.25 -3.67 -11.80
C ILE A 70 12.43 -3.28 -12.68
N GLU A 71 12.21 -3.04 -13.98
CA GLU A 71 13.28 -2.63 -14.90
C GLU A 71 13.81 -1.22 -14.58
N GLU A 72 12.96 -0.34 -14.04
CA GLU A 72 13.37 0.99 -13.55
C GLU A 72 14.03 0.96 -12.16
N GLY A 73 13.93 -0.18 -11.45
CA GLY A 73 14.44 -0.36 -10.10
C GLY A 73 13.81 0.56 -9.05
N SER A 74 14.48 0.73 -7.90
CA SER A 74 13.95 1.51 -6.76
C SER A 74 13.88 3.01 -7.01
N TYR A 75 14.57 3.52 -8.03
CA TYR A 75 14.58 4.93 -8.41
C TYR A 75 13.46 5.28 -9.41
N GLY A 76 12.80 4.26 -9.98
CA GLY A 76 11.66 4.43 -10.87
C GLY A 76 10.47 5.10 -10.20
N ARG A 77 9.55 5.62 -11.01
CA ARG A 77 8.32 6.22 -10.49
C ARG A 77 7.37 5.13 -10.00
N VAL A 78 6.48 5.48 -9.07
CA VAL A 78 5.35 4.61 -8.71
C VAL A 78 4.20 4.92 -9.68
N TYR A 79 3.61 3.89 -10.25
CA TYR A 79 2.53 3.95 -11.22
C TYR A 79 1.22 3.49 -10.58
N ASP A 80 0.09 4.06 -10.98
CA ASP A 80 -1.22 3.55 -10.61
C ASP A 80 -1.70 2.57 -11.68
N VAL A 81 -1.65 1.27 -11.36
CA VAL A 81 -1.80 0.19 -12.35
C VAL A 81 -3.00 -0.69 -12.00
N CYS A 82 -3.78 -1.07 -13.01
CA CYS A 82 -4.87 -2.01 -12.83
C CYS A 82 -4.37 -3.46 -12.67
N LYS A 83 -5.11 -4.26 -11.90
CA LYS A 83 -4.79 -5.67 -11.63
C LYS A 83 -4.47 -6.50 -12.90
N PRO A 84 -5.21 -6.39 -14.02
CA PRO A 84 -4.87 -7.13 -15.24
C PRO A 84 -3.49 -6.82 -15.82
N CYS A 85 -3.02 -5.58 -15.69
CA CYS A 85 -1.70 -5.18 -16.18
C CYS A 85 -0.57 -5.76 -15.30
N ILE A 86 -0.77 -5.77 -13.98
CA ILE A 86 0.16 -6.41 -13.03
C ILE A 86 0.20 -7.92 -13.27
N ASP A 87 -0.94 -8.56 -13.51
CA ASP A 87 -1.00 -10.00 -13.77
C ASP A 87 -0.34 -10.38 -15.11
N ALA A 88 -0.54 -9.58 -16.15
CA ALA A 88 0.14 -9.77 -17.43
C ALA A 88 1.66 -9.60 -17.31
N GLU A 89 2.14 -8.68 -16.47
CA GLU A 89 3.57 -8.55 -16.19
C GLU A 89 4.12 -9.77 -15.45
N ARG A 90 3.45 -10.20 -14.37
CA ARG A 90 3.85 -11.39 -13.61
C ARG A 90 3.92 -12.64 -14.49
N GLN A 91 2.92 -12.83 -15.34
CA GLN A 91 2.90 -13.95 -16.28
C GLN A 91 4.11 -13.91 -17.23
N ARG A 92 4.47 -12.75 -17.78
CA ARG A 92 5.67 -12.63 -18.65
C ARG A 92 6.94 -13.05 -17.91
N TRP A 93 7.10 -12.64 -16.64
CA TRP A 93 8.27 -13.02 -15.85
C TRP A 93 8.29 -14.51 -15.49
N GLU A 94 7.13 -15.09 -15.18
CA GLU A 94 7.02 -16.54 -14.96
C GLU A 94 7.43 -17.31 -16.22
N GLU A 95 6.99 -16.89 -17.41
CA GLU A 95 7.37 -17.48 -18.70
C GLU A 95 8.87 -17.30 -19.01
N GLU A 96 9.47 -16.17 -18.64
CA GLU A 96 10.91 -15.91 -18.79
C GLU A 96 11.76 -16.78 -17.83
N ASP A 97 11.31 -16.94 -16.58
CA ASP A 97 12.01 -17.78 -15.60
C ASP A 97 11.92 -19.26 -15.98
N GLU A 98 10.77 -19.74 -16.46
CA GLU A 98 10.62 -21.10 -16.98
C GLU A 98 11.53 -21.38 -18.19
N GLN A 99 11.71 -20.41 -19.10
CA GLN A 99 12.59 -20.55 -20.27
C GLN A 99 14.09 -20.52 -19.93
N ARG A 100 14.45 -20.12 -18.71
CA ARG A 100 15.84 -19.97 -18.27
C ARG A 100 16.45 -21.28 -17.74
N TRP A 101 15.63 -22.30 -17.49
CA TRP A 101 16.04 -23.61 -16.96
C TRP A 101 15.71 -24.76 -17.91
#